data_AF-A0A4U8TE43-F1
#
_entry.id   AF-A0A4U8TE43-F1
#
_cell.length_a   1.000
_cell.length_b   1.000
_cell.length_c   1.000
_cell.angle_alpha   90.00
_cell.angle_beta   90.00
_cell.angle_gamma   90.00
#
_symmetry.space_group_name_H-M   'P 1'
#
loop_
_entity.id
_entity.type
_entity.pdbx_description
1 polymer ?
#
loop_
_entity_poly.entity_id
_entity_poly.type
_entity_poly.pdbx_seq_one_letter_code
_entity_poly.pdbx_strand_id
1 'polypeptide(L)'
;KLSPSLIKTVNKKGIMHGGVWYGCIEAFNYDKVFVRANINNTKELFIYDKKGNFIEIAHCVDSIKGVSAEVAKRAEQITFKRIKVAQKDIDNNRSAQQNNLDLLITKAEQDAPKVKTPKTPPINNINIVAAKLRREAQMQKAVGDDILEQIENEQIIEQKKKDLSFFAAVIKNKKACSKIHQ
;
A
#
# COMPACT_ATOMS: atom_id res chain seq x y z
N LYS A 1 48.20 -14.06 31.88
CA LYS A 1 47.47 -14.60 30.71
C LYS A 1 46.20 -13.77 30.56
N LEU A 2 45.99 -13.07 29.44
CA LEU A 2 44.80 -12.22 29.24
C LEU A 2 43.55 -13.08 29.09
N SER A 3 42.42 -12.59 29.58
CA SER A 3 41.10 -13.20 29.41
C SER A 3 40.80 -13.41 27.92
N PRO A 4 40.19 -14.54 27.53
CA PRO A 4 39.81 -14.78 26.14
C PRO A 4 38.84 -13.69 25.64
N SER A 5 39.04 -13.24 24.41
CA SER A 5 38.18 -12.24 23.78
C SER A 5 36.88 -12.88 23.33
N LEU A 6 35.74 -12.29 23.71
CA LEU A 6 34.42 -12.76 23.32
C LEU A 6 33.73 -11.72 22.45
N ILE A 7 33.04 -12.16 21.40
CA ILE A 7 32.21 -11.28 20.57
C ILE A 7 30.87 -11.10 21.26
N LYS A 8 30.44 -9.85 21.45
CA LYS A 8 29.14 -9.50 22.03
C LYS A 8 28.42 -8.47 21.17
N THR A 9 27.11 -8.61 21.08
CA THR A 9 26.24 -7.63 20.43
C THR A 9 25.97 -6.46 21.37
N VAL A 10 25.97 -5.25 20.83
CA VAL A 10 25.61 -4.03 21.56
C VAL A 10 24.09 -3.87 21.50
N ASN A 11 23.43 -3.99 22.65
CA ASN A 11 21.97 -3.83 22.77
C ASN A 11 21.62 -2.41 23.22
N LYS A 12 20.33 -2.09 23.24
CA LYS A 12 19.82 -0.79 23.75
C LYS A 12 20.30 -0.44 25.16
N LYS A 13 20.43 -1.45 26.04
CA LYS A 13 20.93 -1.28 27.42
C LYS A 13 22.46 -1.25 27.53
N GLY A 14 23.18 -1.56 26.47
CA GLY A 14 24.63 -1.76 26.46
C GLY A 14 25.01 -3.21 26.16
N ILE A 15 26.11 -3.66 26.75
CA ILE A 15 26.73 -4.97 26.49
C ILE A 15 26.43 -5.91 27.65
N MET A 16 25.94 -7.11 27.35
CA MET A 16 25.70 -8.14 28.37
C MET A 16 26.88 -9.10 28.47
N HIS A 17 27.48 -9.20 29.65
CA HIS A 17 28.57 -10.13 29.94
C HIS A 17 28.41 -10.72 31.35
N GLY A 18 28.44 -12.05 31.46
CA GLY A 18 28.31 -12.74 32.75
C GLY A 18 27.00 -12.46 33.49
N GLY A 19 25.90 -12.19 32.78
CA GLY A 19 24.60 -11.84 33.37
C GLY A 19 24.47 -10.38 33.82
N VAL A 20 25.52 -9.57 33.65
CA VAL A 20 25.57 -8.16 34.04
C VAL A 20 25.61 -7.27 32.79
N TRP A 21 24.97 -6.11 32.88
CA TRP A 21 24.96 -5.10 31.82
C TRP A 21 26.09 -4.10 32.02
N TYR A 22 26.77 -3.75 30.93
CA TYR A 22 27.84 -2.78 30.90
C TYR A 22 27.51 -1.65 29.92
N GLY A 23 27.72 -0.41 30.36
CA GLY A 23 27.47 0.80 29.60
C GLY A 23 28.78 1.40 29.09
N CYS A 24 28.78 1.80 27.82
CA CYS A 24 29.83 2.57 27.16
C CYS A 24 29.17 3.33 26.01
N ILE A 25 29.40 4.65 25.93
CA ILE A 25 28.78 5.50 24.90
C ILE A 25 29.34 5.16 23.53
N GLU A 26 30.66 5.01 23.43
CA GLU A 26 31.35 4.75 22.18
C GLU A 26 31.00 3.38 21.58
N ALA A 27 30.62 2.41 22.42
CA ALA A 27 30.17 1.10 21.96
C ALA A 27 28.91 1.17 21.10
N PHE A 28 28.03 2.15 21.29
CA PHE A 28 26.79 2.30 20.51
C PHE A 28 27.02 2.68 19.04
N ASN A 29 28.25 3.07 18.68
CA ASN A 29 28.63 3.23 17.27
C ASN A 29 28.73 1.88 16.53
N TYR A 30 28.83 0.77 17.27
CA TYR A 30 29.08 -0.56 16.72
C TYR A 30 27.88 -1.50 16.93
N ASP A 31 27.72 -2.48 16.04
CA ASP A 31 26.71 -3.54 16.21
C ASP A 31 27.21 -4.67 17.11
N LYS A 32 28.48 -5.05 16.90
CA LYS A 32 29.17 -6.10 17.66
C LYS A 32 30.56 -5.61 18.01
N VAL A 33 30.98 -5.93 19.22
CA VAL A 33 32.29 -5.57 19.76
C VAL A 33 32.97 -6.79 20.34
N PHE A 34 34.30 -6.75 20.36
CA PHE A 34 35.12 -7.70 21.09
C PHE A 34 35.27 -7.24 22.53
N VAL A 35 35.12 -8.17 23.45
CA VAL A 35 35.02 -7.90 24.87
C VAL A 35 36.04 -8.74 25.63
N ARG A 36 36.74 -8.12 26.57
CA ARG A 36 37.60 -8.82 27.53
C ARG A 36 37.29 -8.39 28.95
N ALA A 37 36.99 -9.35 29.81
CA ALA A 37 36.81 -9.09 31.24
C ALA A 37 38.12 -8.64 31.87
N ASN A 38 38.06 -7.58 32.68
CA ASN A 38 39.20 -7.15 33.49
C ASN A 38 39.36 -8.14 34.66
N ILE A 39 40.52 -8.79 34.74
CA ILE A 39 40.82 -9.79 35.77
C ILE A 39 40.89 -9.14 37.16
N ASN A 40 41.30 -7.87 37.22
CA ASN A 40 41.48 -7.14 38.47
C ASN A 40 40.18 -6.48 38.96
N ASN A 41 39.23 -6.21 38.07
CA ASN A 41 37.99 -5.53 38.39
C ASN A 41 36.80 -6.09 37.60
N THR A 42 35.92 -6.81 38.28
CA THR A 42 34.71 -7.40 37.68
C THR A 42 33.67 -6.36 37.26
N LYS A 43 33.82 -5.10 37.66
CA LYS A 43 32.92 -4.01 37.26
C LYS A 43 33.33 -3.35 35.93
N GLU A 44 34.46 -3.76 35.37
CA GLU A 44 35.03 -3.17 34.16
C GLU A 44 35.17 -4.18 33.03
N LEU A 45 35.00 -3.69 31.82
CA LEU A 45 35.01 -4.48 30.61
C LEU A 45 35.76 -3.75 29.51
N PHE A 46 36.83 -4.35 28.97
CA PHE A 46 37.57 -3.75 27.87
C PHE A 46 36.87 -4.03 26.54
N ILE A 47 36.59 -2.98 25.78
CA ILE A 47 35.91 -3.04 24.49
C ILE A 47 36.91 -2.79 23.37
N TYR A 48 36.83 -3.64 22.35
CA TYR A 48 37.63 -3.56 21.14
C TYR A 48 36.74 -3.60 19.89
N ASP A 49 37.17 -2.90 18.85
CA ASP A 49 36.55 -2.94 17.53
C ASP A 49 36.81 -4.30 16.85
N LYS A 50 36.09 -4.59 15.76
CA LYS A 50 36.30 -5.74 14.90
C LYS A 50 37.75 -5.90 14.43
N LYS A 51 38.47 -4.78 14.28
CA LYS A 51 39.90 -4.76 13.91
C LYS A 51 40.86 -5.04 15.07
N GLY A 52 40.36 -5.20 16.29
CA GLY A 52 41.18 -5.38 17.49
C GLY A 52 41.69 -4.08 18.11
N ASN A 53 41.28 -2.93 17.61
CA ASN A 53 41.61 -1.62 18.18
C ASN A 53 40.85 -1.41 19.48
N PHE A 54 41.51 -0.89 20.50
CA PHE A 54 40.87 -0.51 21.75
C PHE A 54 39.92 0.66 21.53
N ILE A 55 38.68 0.54 22.03
CA ILE A 55 37.67 1.60 21.96
C ILE A 55 37.63 2.33 23.30
N GLU A 56 37.16 1.64 24.35
CA GLU A 56 36.95 2.24 25.66
C GLU A 56 36.78 1.14 26.74
N ILE A 57 36.78 1.55 28.00
CA ILE A 57 36.40 0.72 29.14
C ILE A 57 34.90 0.92 29.40
N ALA A 58 34.17 -0.18 29.42
CA ALA A 58 32.79 -0.22 29.83
C ALA A 58 32.67 -0.41 31.34
N HIS A 59 31.72 0.27 31.94
CA HIS A 59 31.41 0.12 33.37
C HIS A 59 30.11 -0.63 33.57
N CYS A 60 30.06 -1.43 34.63
CA CYS A 60 28.83 -2.08 35.07
C CYS A 60 27.71 -1.03 35.25
N VAL A 61 26.56 -1.27 34.63
CA VAL A 61 25.36 -0.45 34.82
C VAL A 61 24.73 -0.86 36.14
N ASP A 62 24.79 0.03 37.13
CA ASP A 62 24.12 -0.18 38.41
C ASP A 62 22.62 -0.40 38.18
N SER A 63 22.10 -1.55 38.61
CA SER A 63 20.66 -1.84 38.45
C SER A 63 19.76 -0.89 39.25
N ILE A 64 20.31 -0.21 40.26
CA ILE A 64 19.58 0.71 41.15
C ILE A 64 19.67 2.17 40.65
N LYS A 65 20.87 2.64 40.28
CA LYS A 65 21.10 4.03 39.85
C LYS A 65 20.91 4.24 38.34
N GLY A 66 20.96 3.18 37.55
CA GLY A 66 20.85 3.27 36.10
C GLY A 66 21.95 4.13 35.48
N VAL A 67 21.68 4.63 34.28
CA VAL A 67 22.56 5.53 33.53
C VAL A 67 21.98 6.94 33.60
N SER A 68 22.84 7.97 33.68
CA SER A 68 22.39 9.37 33.63
C SER A 68 21.53 9.65 32.38
N ALA A 69 20.50 10.47 32.53
CA ALA A 69 19.58 10.83 31.45
C ALA A 69 20.30 11.45 30.23
N GLU A 70 21.35 12.23 30.47
CA GLU A 70 22.15 12.85 29.41
C GLU A 70 22.89 11.81 28.57
N VAL A 71 23.47 10.81 29.24
CA VAL A 71 24.20 9.71 28.62
C VAL A 71 23.24 8.83 27.81
N ALA A 72 22.06 8.54 28.35
CA ALA A 72 21.02 7.81 27.64
C ALA A 72 20.57 8.54 26.37
N LYS A 73 20.34 9.86 26.44
CA LYS A 73 19.95 10.68 25.29
C LYS A 73 21.05 10.72 24.21
N ARG A 74 22.32 10.80 24.61
CA ARG A 74 23.45 10.72 23.66
C ARG A 74 23.52 9.38 22.96
N ALA A 75 23.40 8.27 23.70
CA ALA A 75 23.38 6.93 23.12
C ALA A 75 22.23 6.76 22.13
N GLU A 76 21.04 7.26 22.45
CA GLU A 76 19.89 7.26 21.54
C GLU A 76 20.19 8.05 20.25
N GLN A 77 20.73 9.26 20.36
CA GLN A 77 21.08 10.06 19.19
C GLN A 77 22.11 9.36 18.28
N ILE A 78 23.11 8.70 18.87
CA ILE A 78 24.11 7.94 18.13
C ILE A 78 23.45 6.78 17.38
N THR A 79 22.64 5.98 18.06
CA THR A 79 21.96 4.84 17.43
C THR A 79 20.99 5.28 16.33
N PHE A 80 20.26 6.37 16.54
CA PHE A 80 19.35 6.91 15.53
C PHE A 80 20.07 7.45 14.29
N LYS A 81 21.21 8.13 14.47
CA LYS A 81 22.08 8.55 13.36
C LYS A 81 22.55 7.33 12.56
N ARG A 82 22.97 6.25 13.23
CA ARG A 82 23.39 5.00 12.59
C ARG A 82 22.27 4.37 11.77
N ILE A 83 21.06 4.25 12.35
CA ILE A 83 19.89 3.70 11.67
C ILE A 83 19.55 4.53 10.42
N LYS A 84 19.60 5.87 10.53
CA LYS A 84 19.37 6.76 9.39
C LYS A 84 20.38 6.57 8.26
N VAL A 85 21.67 6.40 8.60
CA VAL A 85 22.71 6.14 7.59
C VAL A 85 22.47 4.79 6.91
N ALA A 86 22.23 3.74 7.69
CA ALA A 86 21.94 2.41 7.16
C ALA A 86 20.69 2.40 6.25
N GLN A 87 19.64 3.13 6.63
CA GLN A 87 18.43 3.26 5.81
C GLN A 87 18.73 3.94 4.47
N LYS A 88 19.52 5.03 4.48
CA LYS A 88 19.93 5.70 3.24
C LYS A 88 20.74 4.77 2.34
N ASP A 89 21.64 3.98 2.90
CA ASP A 89 22.43 3.02 2.12
C ASP A 89 21.55 1.94 1.48
N ILE A 90 20.54 1.45 2.21
CA ILE A 90 19.55 0.50 1.68
C ILE A 90 18.75 1.14 0.53
N ASP A 91 18.27 2.38 0.70
CA ASP A 91 17.48 3.07 -0.32
C ASP A 91 18.31 3.38 -1.58
N ASN A 92 19.58 3.76 -1.40
CA ASN A 92 20.53 3.97 -2.49
C ASN A 92 20.80 2.66 -3.24
N ASN A 93 21.05 1.56 -2.52
CA ASN A 93 21.27 0.26 -3.14
C ASN A 93 20.01 -0.22 -3.87
N ARG A 94 18.82 -0.04 -3.28
CA ARG A 94 17.55 -0.41 -3.90
C ARG A 94 17.32 0.35 -5.21
N SER A 95 17.52 1.67 -5.21
CA SER A 95 17.37 2.47 -6.43
C SER A 95 18.39 2.09 -7.51
N ALA A 96 19.65 1.82 -7.14
CA ALA A 96 20.64 1.32 -8.08
C ALA A 96 20.27 -0.03 -8.71
N GLN A 97 19.74 -0.97 -7.91
CA GLN A 97 19.27 -2.26 -8.42
C GLN A 97 18.05 -2.10 -9.33
N GLN A 98 17.11 -1.22 -8.99
CA GLN A 98 15.95 -0.94 -9.83
C GLN A 98 16.37 -0.37 -11.19
N ASN A 99 17.27 0.62 -11.20
CA ASN A 99 17.79 1.20 -12.44
C ASN A 99 18.49 0.15 -13.32
N ASN A 100 19.28 -0.75 -12.72
CA ASN A 100 19.93 -1.84 -13.45
C ASN A 100 18.90 -2.81 -14.06
N LEU A 101 17.84 -3.14 -13.32
CA LEU A 101 16.75 -3.99 -13.79
C LEU A 101 15.99 -3.34 -14.94
N ASP A 102 15.66 -2.05 -14.84
CA ASP A 102 14.96 -1.31 -15.89
C ASP A 102 15.80 -1.28 -17.19
N LEU A 103 17.11 -1.04 -17.08
CA LEU A 103 18.04 -1.10 -18.22
C LEU A 103 18.09 -2.49 -18.87
N LEU A 104 18.05 -3.57 -18.07
CA LEU A 104 18.00 -4.94 -18.57
C LEU A 104 16.69 -5.23 -19.31
N ILE A 105 15.56 -4.75 -18.79
CA ILE A 105 14.25 -4.87 -19.45
C ILE A 105 14.28 -4.14 -20.79
N THR A 106 14.74 -2.88 -20.84
CA THR A 106 14.79 -2.12 -22.10
C THR A 106 15.68 -2.80 -23.14
N LYS A 107 16.83 -3.35 -22.74
CA LYS A 107 17.69 -4.12 -23.65
C LYS A 107 17.00 -5.41 -24.12
N ALA A 108 16.36 -6.13 -23.22
CA ALA A 108 15.61 -7.34 -23.57
C ALA A 108 14.45 -7.04 -24.53
N GLU A 109 13.74 -5.91 -24.37
CA GLU A 109 12.71 -5.44 -25.29
C GLU A 109 13.28 -5.09 -26.67
N GLN A 110 14.48 -4.50 -26.73
CA GLN A 110 15.17 -4.20 -27.99
C GLN A 110 15.65 -5.46 -28.71
N ASP A 111 16.20 -6.42 -27.97
CA ASP A 111 16.74 -7.69 -28.50
C ASP A 111 15.64 -8.72 -28.77
N ALA A 112 14.43 -8.53 -28.22
CA ALA A 112 13.32 -9.45 -28.43
C ALA A 112 12.93 -9.51 -29.91
N PRO A 113 12.86 -10.71 -30.51
CA PRO A 113 12.41 -10.84 -31.88
C PRO A 113 10.98 -10.30 -31.98
N LYS A 114 10.76 -9.34 -32.89
CA LYS A 114 9.43 -8.81 -33.17
C LYS A 114 8.55 -9.92 -33.76
N VAL A 115 7.83 -10.62 -32.89
CA VAL A 115 6.85 -11.62 -33.30
C VAL A 115 5.66 -10.86 -33.90
N LYS A 116 5.30 -11.17 -35.15
CA LYS A 116 4.04 -10.72 -35.72
C LYS A 116 2.94 -11.33 -34.86
N THR A 117 2.27 -10.49 -34.05
CA THR A 117 1.08 -10.93 -33.33
C THR A 117 0.12 -11.55 -34.33
N PRO A 118 -0.43 -12.74 -34.05
CA PRO A 118 -1.37 -13.35 -34.97
C PRO A 118 -2.54 -12.38 -35.13
N LYS A 119 -2.75 -11.90 -36.35
CA LYS A 119 -3.95 -11.14 -36.68
C LYS A 119 -5.11 -12.12 -36.52
N THR A 120 -5.83 -12.02 -35.41
CA THR A 120 -7.10 -12.72 -35.28
C THR A 120 -7.98 -12.22 -36.42
N PRO A 121 -8.52 -13.11 -37.28
CA PRO A 121 -9.48 -12.67 -38.27
C PRO A 121 -10.61 -11.93 -37.54
N PRO A 122 -11.18 -10.86 -38.12
CA PRO A 122 -12.37 -10.25 -37.57
C PRO A 122 -13.42 -11.35 -37.47
N ILE A 123 -13.81 -11.69 -36.24
CA ILE A 123 -14.90 -12.61 -35.98
C ILE A 123 -16.17 -11.90 -36.47
N ASN A 124 -16.52 -12.11 -37.74
CA ASN A 124 -17.83 -11.79 -38.31
C ASN A 124 -18.87 -12.81 -37.82
N ASN A 125 -18.87 -13.16 -36.53
CA ASN A 125 -19.93 -13.96 -35.97
C ASN A 125 -21.10 -13.02 -35.68
N ILE A 126 -21.99 -12.91 -36.68
CA ILE A 126 -23.32 -12.30 -36.57
C ILE A 126 -24.03 -12.78 -35.28
N ASN A 127 -23.77 -14.02 -34.86
CA ASN A 127 -24.27 -14.61 -33.61
C ASN A 127 -23.76 -13.93 -32.33
N ILE A 128 -22.56 -13.36 -32.29
CA ILE A 128 -22.04 -12.67 -31.10
C ILE A 128 -22.66 -11.28 -30.98
N VAL A 129 -22.80 -10.57 -32.10
CA VAL A 129 -23.51 -9.27 -32.14
C VAL A 129 -24.97 -9.47 -31.77
N ALA A 130 -25.64 -10.47 -32.33
CA ALA A 130 -27.01 -10.82 -31.98
C ALA A 130 -27.15 -11.26 -30.51
N ALA A 131 -26.18 -12.01 -29.96
CA ALA A 131 -26.17 -12.40 -28.55
C ALA A 131 -25.92 -11.20 -27.61
N LYS A 132 -25.07 -10.25 -28.01
CA LYS A 132 -24.83 -9.02 -27.26
C LYS A 132 -26.05 -8.10 -27.27
N LEU A 133 -26.68 -7.93 -28.43
CA LEU A 133 -27.91 -7.17 -28.60
C LEU A 133 -29.09 -7.81 -27.85
N ARG A 134 -29.17 -9.15 -27.81
CA ARG A 134 -30.12 -9.88 -26.95
C ARG A 134 -29.84 -9.68 -25.46
N ARG A 135 -28.58 -9.70 -25.01
CA ARG A 135 -28.23 -9.39 -23.61
C ARG A 135 -28.55 -7.95 -23.26
N GLU A 136 -28.22 -6.99 -24.11
CA GLU A 136 -28.53 -5.58 -23.91
C GLU A 136 -30.04 -5.35 -23.85
N ALA A 137 -30.83 -5.98 -24.73
CA ALA A 137 -32.29 -5.95 -24.66
C ALA A 137 -32.86 -6.64 -23.41
N GLN A 138 -32.24 -7.73 -22.93
CA GLN A 138 -32.64 -8.38 -21.67
C GLN A 138 -32.27 -7.55 -20.45
N MET A 139 -31.12 -6.86 -20.47
CA MET A 139 -30.69 -5.93 -19.41
C MET A 139 -31.56 -4.67 -19.39
N GLN A 140 -31.93 -4.12 -20.55
CA GLN A 140 -32.88 -3.00 -20.64
C GLN A 140 -34.29 -3.38 -20.17
N LYS A 141 -34.73 -4.62 -20.45
CA LYS A 141 -35.98 -5.16 -19.90
C LYS A 141 -35.91 -5.42 -18.39
N ALA A 142 -34.73 -5.81 -17.87
CA ALA A 142 -34.52 -6.04 -16.45
C ALA A 142 -34.36 -4.74 -15.62
N VAL A 143 -34.10 -3.61 -16.28
CA VAL A 143 -34.11 -2.25 -15.69
C VAL A 143 -35.50 -1.59 -15.84
N GLY A 144 -36.47 -2.30 -16.43
CA GLY A 144 -37.75 -1.77 -16.90
C GLY A 144 -38.94 -1.90 -15.95
N ASP A 145 -38.76 -2.06 -14.64
CA ASP A 145 -39.91 -1.91 -13.71
C ASP A 145 -40.35 -0.44 -13.59
N ASP A 146 -39.42 0.52 -13.74
CA ASP A 146 -39.74 1.96 -13.64
C ASP A 146 -40.40 2.56 -14.90
N ILE A 147 -40.34 1.87 -16.05
CA ILE A 147 -40.88 2.36 -17.34
C ILE A 147 -42.32 1.86 -17.56
N LEU A 148 -42.69 0.69 -17.01
CA LEU A 148 -44.05 0.14 -17.12
C LEU A 148 -45.08 1.02 -16.40
N GLU A 149 -44.76 1.54 -15.21
CA GLU A 149 -45.64 2.50 -14.50
C GLU A 149 -45.82 3.82 -15.27
N GLN A 150 -44.82 4.27 -16.03
CA GLN A 150 -44.94 5.50 -16.81
C GLN A 150 -45.82 5.32 -18.05
N ILE A 151 -45.68 4.18 -18.75
CA ILE A 151 -46.51 3.86 -19.93
C ILE A 151 -47.97 3.63 -19.54
N GLU A 152 -48.23 2.93 -18.42
CA GLU A 152 -49.60 2.73 -17.92
C GLU A 152 -50.26 4.06 -17.53
N ASN A 153 -49.52 4.95 -16.85
CA ASN A 153 -50.02 6.27 -16.48
C ASN A 153 -50.29 7.16 -17.70
N GLU A 154 -49.44 7.13 -18.72
CA GLU A 154 -49.65 7.88 -19.97
C GLU A 154 -50.89 7.37 -20.74
N GLN A 155 -51.10 6.05 -20.81
CA GLN A 155 -52.28 5.47 -21.45
C GLN A 155 -53.58 5.82 -20.71
N ILE A 156 -53.57 5.84 -19.37
CA ILE A 156 -54.72 6.27 -18.56
C ILE A 156 -55.05 7.76 -18.81
N ILE A 157 -54.03 8.61 -18.94
CA ILE A 157 -54.22 10.05 -19.23
C ILE A 157 -54.79 10.26 -20.64
N GLU A 158 -54.33 9.49 -21.63
CA GLU A 158 -54.86 9.57 -23.00
C GLU A 158 -56.31 9.09 -23.11
N GLN A 159 -56.69 8.01 -22.42
CA GLN A 159 -58.08 7.56 -22.39
C GLN A 159 -59.01 8.61 -21.76
N LYS A 160 -58.64 9.20 -20.62
CA LYS A 160 -59.41 10.30 -20.01
C LYS A 160 -59.60 11.49 -20.94
N LYS A 161 -58.55 11.87 -21.71
CA LYS A 161 -58.65 12.96 -22.70
C LYS A 161 -59.58 12.59 -23.86
N LYS A 162 -59.55 11.34 -24.34
CA LYS A 162 -60.47 10.87 -25.40
C LYS A 162 -61.92 10.85 -24.93
N ASP A 163 -62.19 10.42 -23.70
CA ASP A 163 -63.55 10.41 -23.15
C ASP A 163 -64.12 11.83 -22.98
N LEU A 164 -63.32 12.77 -22.48
CA LEU A 164 -63.68 14.20 -22.43
C LEU A 164 -63.97 14.77 -23.83
N SER A 165 -63.19 14.36 -24.84
CA SER A 165 -63.40 14.81 -26.23
C SER A 165 -64.66 14.23 -26.86
N PHE A 166 -65.03 12.99 -26.53
CA PHE A 166 -66.28 12.37 -26.97
C PHE A 166 -67.50 13.06 -26.38
N PHE A 167 -67.52 13.30 -25.06
CA PHE A 167 -68.60 14.03 -24.40
C PHE A 167 -68.76 15.45 -24.95
N ALA A 168 -67.65 16.15 -25.20
CA ALA A 168 -67.68 17.48 -25.81
C ALA A 168 -68.25 17.46 -27.25
N ALA A 169 -67.92 16.45 -28.05
CA ALA A 169 -68.42 16.29 -29.42
C ALA A 169 -69.92 15.96 -29.46
N VAL A 170 -70.40 15.11 -28.55
CA VAL A 170 -71.83 14.76 -28.43
C VAL A 170 -72.67 15.98 -28.05
N ILE A 171 -72.19 16.83 -27.14
CA ILE A 171 -72.87 18.07 -26.77
C ILE A 171 -72.92 19.06 -27.95
N LYS A 172 -71.84 19.16 -28.75
CA LYS A 172 -71.84 20.00 -29.96
C LYS A 172 -72.84 19.52 -31.01
N ASN A 173 -72.95 18.21 -31.23
CA ASN A 173 -73.89 17.65 -32.21
C ASN A 173 -75.37 17.77 -31.77
N LYS A 174 -75.68 17.71 -30.47
CA LYS A 174 -77.04 18.00 -29.98
C LYS A 174 -77.48 19.44 -30.25
N LYS A 175 -76.58 20.42 -30.12
CA LYS A 175 -76.85 21.84 -30.45
C LYS A 175 -76.95 22.12 -31.95
N ALA A 176 -76.32 21.30 -32.79
CA ALA A 176 -76.41 21.40 -34.25
C ALA A 176 -77.72 20.80 -34.80
N CYS A 177 -78.21 19.71 -34.20
CA CYS A 177 -79.42 19.02 -34.67
C CYS A 177 -80.73 19.76 -34.33
N SER A 178 -80.74 20.63 -33.32
CA SER A 178 -81.92 21.45 -32.99
C SER A 178 -82.08 22.72 -33.83
N LYS A 179 -81.16 22.98 -34.78
CA LYS A 179 -81.16 24.19 -35.64
C LYS A 179 -81.63 23.96 -37.08
N ILE A 180 -82.08 22.74 -37.44
CA ILE A 180 -82.44 22.39 -38.84
C ILE A 180 -83.95 22.09 -39.00
N HIS A 181 -84.81 22.41 -38.02
CA HIS A 181 -86.29 22.38 -38.21
C HIS A 181 -86.92 23.72 -37.80
N GLN A 182 -86.53 24.80 -38.50
CA GLN A 182 -87.34 26.00 -38.70
C GLN A 182 -87.29 26.38 -40.17
#